data_AF-A0A0U3BFN4-F1
#
_entry.id   AF-A0A0U3BFN4-F1
#
_cell.length_a   1.000
_cell.length_b   1.000
_cell.length_c   1.000
_cell.angle_alpha   90.00
_cell.angle_beta   90.00
_cell.angle_gamma   90.00
#
_symmetry.space_group_name_H-M   'P 1'
#
loop_
_entity.id
_entity.type
_entity.pdbx_description
1 polymer ?
#
loop_
_entity_poly.entity_id
_entity_poly.type
_entity_poly.pdbx_seq_one_letter_code
_entity_poly.pdbx_strand_id
1 'polypeptide(L)' 'MVKTWYELLIQENDEAAREHAGKMLMGAFGSQQAVADYLRKHKIIS' A
#
# COMPACT_ATOMS: atom_id res chain seq x y z
N MET A 1 9.47 3.79 0.43
CA MET A 1 8.92 2.62 1.16
C MET A 1 7.42 2.47 0.98
N VAL A 2 6.55 3.36 1.51
CA VAL A 2 5.08 3.22 1.35
C VAL A 2 4.65 3.18 -0.13
N LYS A 3 5.26 3.99 -0.99
CA LYS A 3 5.06 3.95 -2.45
C LYS A 3 5.37 2.58 -3.05
N THR A 4 6.50 1.98 -2.67
CA THR A 4 6.92 0.65 -3.11
C THR A 4 5.95 -0.43 -2.67
N TRP A 5 5.45 -0.37 -1.43
CA TRP A 5 4.44 -1.32 -0.95
C TRP A 5 3.12 -1.15 -1.72
N TYR A 6 2.71 0.09 -2.00
CA TYR A 6 1.54 0.32 -2.84
C TYR A 6 1.74 -0.20 -4.28
N GLU A 7 2.90 0.03 -4.88
CA GLU A 7 3.25 -0.49 -6.21
C GLU A 7 3.23 -2.02 -6.28
N LEU A 8 3.75 -2.69 -5.24
CA LEU A 8 3.67 -4.15 -5.10
C LEU A 8 2.22 -4.63 -4.89
N LEU A 9 1.40 -3.87 -4.16
CA LEU A 9 0.00 -4.21 -3.91
C LEU A 9 -0.86 -4.20 -5.19
N ILE A 10 -0.53 -3.33 -6.15
CA ILE A 10 -1.27 -3.23 -7.43
C ILE A 10 -0.66 -4.08 -8.54
N GLN A 11 0.46 -4.77 -8.27
CA GLN A 11 1.12 -5.64 -9.24
C GLN A 11 0.41 -6.99 -9.31
N GLU A 12 0.03 -7.42 -10.52
CA GLU A 12 -0.80 -8.63 -10.70
C GLU A 12 0.00 -9.95 -10.73
N ASN A 13 1.31 -9.89 -10.94
CA ASN A 13 2.14 -11.07 -11.23
C ASN A 13 2.74 -11.77 -10.00
N ASP A 14 2.60 -11.22 -8.79
CA ASP A 14 3.20 -11.79 -7.57
C ASP A 14 2.25 -11.66 -6.38
N GLU A 15 1.43 -12.71 -6.19
CA GLU A 15 0.43 -12.79 -5.12
C GLU A 15 1.07 -12.71 -3.73
N ALA A 16 2.24 -13.34 -3.54
CA ALA A 16 2.94 -13.35 -2.26
C ALA A 16 3.47 -11.95 -1.92
N ALA A 17 4.05 -11.24 -2.89
CA ALA A 17 4.46 -9.86 -2.72
C ALA A 17 3.27 -8.95 -2.43
N ARG A 18 2.13 -9.19 -3.08
CA ARG A 18 0.89 -8.41 -2.89
C ARG A 18 0.34 -8.56 -1.47
N GLU A 19 0.26 -9.80 -0.98
CA GLU A 19 -0.21 -10.08 0.38
C GLU A 19 0.75 -9.49 1.43
N HIS A 20 2.05 -9.63 1.21
CA HIS A 20 3.07 -9.05 2.09
C HIS A 20 2.98 -7.52 2.13
N ALA A 21 2.86 -6.88 0.97
CA ALA A 21 2.67 -5.44 0.87
C ALA A 21 1.39 -4.97 1.58
N GLY A 22 0.29 -5.72 1.47
CA GLY A 22 -0.95 -5.46 2.20
C GLY A 22 -0.76 -5.50 3.72
N LYS A 23 -0.05 -6.52 4.23
CA LYS A 23 0.30 -6.63 5.66
C LYS A 23 1.16 -5.46 6.14
N MET A 24 2.13 -5.02 5.33
CA MET A 24 2.99 -3.88 5.66
C MET A 24 2.20 -2.57 5.74
N LEU A 25 1.31 -2.32 4.77
CA LEU A 25 0.46 -1.12 4.76
C LEU A 25 -0.53 -1.14 5.93
N MET A 26 -1.18 -2.27 6.20
CA MET A 26 -2.11 -2.40 7.32
C MET A 26 -1.40 -2.32 8.67
N GLY A 27 -0.22 -2.91 8.80
CA GLY A 27 0.58 -2.84 10.03
C GLY A 27 1.10 -1.44 10.35
N ALA A 28 1.45 -0.65 9.32
CA ALA A 28 1.95 0.71 9.51
C ALA A 28 0.85 1.74 9.78
N PHE A 29 -0.34 1.58 9.18
CA PHE A 29 -1.39 2.61 9.19
C PHE A 29 -2.65 2.20 9.95
N GLY A 30 -2.84 0.91 10.27
CA GLY A 30 -3.95 0.39 11.07
C GLY A 30 -5.31 0.36 10.37
N SER A 31 -5.50 1.09 9.28
CA SER A 31 -6.73 1.07 8.49
C SER A 31 -6.47 1.41 7.02
N GLN A 32 -7.33 0.89 6.14
CA GLN A 32 -7.28 1.22 4.71
C GLN A 32 -7.51 2.72 4.46
N GLN A 33 -8.29 3.38 5.31
CA GLN A 33 -8.59 4.80 5.17
C GLN A 33 -7.35 5.66 5.48
N ALA A 34 -6.61 5.35 6.54
CA ALA A 34 -5.33 5.99 6.84
C ALA A 34 -4.27 5.76 5.75
N VAL A 35 -4.25 4.58 5.13
CA VAL A 35 -3.42 4.32 3.94
C VAL A 35 -3.83 5.23 2.78
N ALA A 36 -5.12 5.29 2.45
CA ALA A 36 -5.63 6.12 1.36
C ALA A 36 -5.35 7.62 1.58
N ASP A 37 -5.53 8.10 2.80
CA ASP A 37 -5.26 9.50 3.16
C ASP A 37 -3.78 9.85 3.03
N TYR A 38 -2.89 8.95 3.46
CA TYR A 38 -1.45 9.11 3.25
C TYR A 38 -1.12 9.13 1.75
N LEU A 39 -1.64 8.18 0.97
CA LEU A 39 -1.35 8.08 -0.46
C LEU A 39 -1.83 9.33 -1.21
N ARG A 40 -3.01 9.89 -0.88
CA ARG A 40 -3.50 11.14 -1.46
C ARG A 40 -2.67 12.35 -1.04
N LYS A 41 -2.39 12.51 0.26
CA LYS A 41 -1.58 13.61 0.80
C LYS A 41 -0.20 13.68 0.14
N HIS A 42 0.37 12.53 -0.19
CA HIS A 42 1.67 12.41 -0.84
C HIS A 42 1.60 12.28 -2.36
N LYS A 43 0.42 12.46 -2.98
CA LYS A 43 0.20 12.41 -4.44
C LYS A 43 0.68 11.10 -5.09
N ILE A 44 0.57 9.99 -4.35
CA ILE A 44 0.86 8.64 -4.86
C ILE A 44 -0.36 8.11 -5.63
N ILE A 45 -1.56 8.43 -5.14
CA ILE A 45 -2.83 8.18 -5.83
C ILE A 45 -3.59 9.50 -5.95
N SER A 46 -4.39 9.60 -7.01
CA SER A 46 -5.22 10.76 -7.35
C SER A 46 -6.62 10.63 -6.75
#